data_AF-A0A139DKV6-F1
#
_entry.id   AF-A0A139DKV6-F1
#
_cell.length_a   1.000
_cell.length_b   1.000
_cell.length_c   1.000
_cell.angle_alpha   90.00
_cell.angle_beta   90.00
_cell.angle_gamma   90.00
#
_symmetry.space_group_name_H-M   'P 1'
#
loop_
_entity.id
_entity.type
_entity.pdbx_description
1 polymer ?
#
loop_
_entity_poly.entity_id
_entity_poly.type
_entity_poly.pdbx_seq_one_letter_code
_entity_poly.pdbx_strand_id
1 'polypeptide(L)' 'MTSKKQAEFHKIAREKGWRLVDIGERWGIGERQMSRIANNPSKKDLDAIAGLPDKNHD' A
#
# COMPACT_ATOMS: atom_id res chain seq x y z
N MET A 1 18.63 4.83 1.60
CA MET A 1 18.12 5.26 0.28
C MET A 1 16.74 4.65 0.09
N THR A 2 15.72 5.47 -0.06
CA THR A 2 14.33 5.03 -0.27
C THR A 2 14.19 4.52 -1.70
N SER A 3 13.69 3.30 -1.89
CA SER A 3 13.52 2.74 -3.23
C SER A 3 12.40 3.47 -3.97
N LYS A 4 12.56 3.72 -5.28
CA LYS A 4 11.54 4.39 -6.12
C LYS A 4 10.14 3.73 -5.99
N LYS A 5 10.12 2.40 -5.87
CA LYS A 5 8.90 1.59 -5.69
C LYS A 5 8.22 1.81 -4.34
N GLN A 6 8.99 1.99 -3.27
CA GLN A 6 8.45 2.29 -1.94
C GLN A 6 7.71 3.65 -1.98
N ALA A 7 8.34 4.67 -2.57
CA ALA A 7 7.72 5.98 -2.71
C ALA A 7 6.41 5.92 -3.51
N GLU A 8 6.38 5.13 -4.58
CA GLU A 8 5.19 4.91 -5.41
C GLU A 8 4.06 4.21 -4.63
N PHE A 9 4.37 3.17 -3.87
CA PHE A 9 3.39 2.47 -3.03
C PHE A 9 2.74 3.40 -2.00
N HIS A 10 3.55 4.21 -1.29
CA HIS A 10 3.02 5.18 -0.34
C HIS A 10 2.25 6.32 -1.00
N LYS A 11 2.63 6.70 -2.23
CA LYS A 11 1.94 7.73 -3.00
C LYS A 11 0.53 7.26 -3.39
N ILE A 12 0.41 6.09 -4.01
CA ILE A 12 -0.90 5.55 -4.43
C ILE A 12 -1.79 5.30 -3.21
N ALA A 13 -1.24 4.70 -2.14
CA ALA A 13 -2.00 4.49 -0.90
C ALA A 13 -2.58 5.82 -0.36
N ARG A 14 -1.77 6.89 -0.32
CA ARG A 14 -2.24 8.22 0.11
C ARG A 14 -3.24 8.85 -0.84
N GLU A 15 -3.02 8.78 -2.15
CA GLU A 15 -3.95 9.32 -3.15
C GLU A 15 -5.33 8.69 -3.02
N LYS A 16 -5.39 7.38 -2.76
CA LYS A 16 -6.63 6.66 -2.54
C LYS A 16 -7.23 6.82 -1.14
N GLY A 17 -6.53 7.48 -0.21
CA GLY A 17 -6.98 7.66 1.18
C GLY A 17 -6.76 6.45 2.10
N TRP A 18 -5.95 5.48 1.68
CA TRP A 18 -5.67 4.27 2.47
C TRP A 18 -4.44 4.43 3.35
N ARG A 19 -4.55 3.93 4.59
CA ARG A 19 -3.38 3.74 5.47
C ARG A 19 -2.83 2.33 5.31
N LEU A 20 -1.53 2.16 5.59
CA LEU A 20 -0.90 0.83 5.56
C LEU A 20 -1.61 -0.17 6.47
N VAL A 21 -2.03 0.27 7.66
CA VAL A 21 -2.79 -0.55 8.61
C VAL A 21 -4.11 -1.03 8.01
N ASP A 22 -4.87 -0.13 7.36
CA ASP A 22 -6.15 -0.47 6.71
C ASP A 22 -5.96 -1.49 5.57
N ILE A 23 -4.90 -1.31 4.77
CA ILE A 23 -4.57 -2.22 3.67
C ILE A 23 -4.13 -3.58 4.24
N GLY A 24 -3.33 -3.57 5.30
CA GLY A 24 -2.91 -4.77 6.02
C GLY A 24 -4.11 -5.55 6.55
N GLU A 25 -5.03 -4.89 7.24
CA GLU A 25 -6.28 -5.49 7.72
C GLU A 25 -7.10 -6.06 6.56
N ARG A 26 -7.26 -5.31 5.46
CA ARG A 26 -8.01 -5.76 4.28
C ARG A 26 -7.39 -6.98 3.61
N TRP A 27 -6.07 -7.09 3.62
CA TRP A 27 -5.34 -8.21 3.02
C TRP A 27 -5.08 -9.36 4.00
N GLY A 28 -5.48 -9.22 5.27
CA GLY A 28 -5.20 -10.20 6.33
C GLY A 28 -3.71 -10.29 6.69
N ILE A 29 -2.95 -9.22 6.44
CA ILE A 29 -1.51 -9.15 6.66
C ILE A 29 -1.24 -8.27 7.89
N GLY A 30 -0.46 -8.80 8.84
CA GLY A 30 -0.07 -8.04 10.02
C GLY A 30 0.77 -6.80 9.70
N GLU A 31 0.68 -5.77 10.54
CA GLU A 31 1.32 -4.45 10.34
C GLU A 31 2.82 -4.52 10.04
N ARG A 32 3.55 -5.43 10.69
CA ARG A 32 4.99 -5.66 10.44
C ARG A 32 5.25 -6.18 9.03
N GLN A 33 4.42 -7.11 8.57
CA GLN A 33 4.58 -7.70 7.24
C GLN A 33 4.14 -6.70 6.16
N MET A 34 3.09 -5.92 6.43
CA MET A 34 2.68 -4.81 5.58
C MET A 34 3.76 -3.73 5.48
N SER A 35 4.42 -3.39 6.59
CA SER A 35 5.57 -2.47 6.59
C SER A 35 6.74 -3.01 5.77
N ARG A 36 7.00 -4.33 5.79
CA ARG A 36 8.01 -4.96 4.92
C ARG A 36 7.63 -4.85 3.45
N ILE A 37 6.36 -5.09 3.11
CA ILE A 37 5.84 -4.97 1.74
C ILE A 37 5.95 -3.52 1.26
N ALA A 38 5.54 -2.55 2.08
CA ALA A 38 5.64 -1.13 1.74
C ALA A 38 7.09 -0.66 1.55
N ASN A 39 8.03 -1.20 2.34
CA ASN A 39 9.46 -0.89 2.21
C ASN A 39 10.12 -1.54 0.98
N ASN A 40 9.65 -2.73 0.56
CA ASN A 40 10.15 -3.41 -0.62
C ASN A 40 9.01 -4.02 -1.45
N PRO A 41 8.19 -3.17 -2.11
CA PRO A 41 6.99 -3.64 -2.77
C PRO A 41 7.37 -4.35 -4.07
N SER A 42 6.80 -5.52 -4.27
CA SER A 42 6.87 -6.23 -5.53
C SER A 42 5.91 -5.60 -6.55
N LYS A 43 6.06 -5.98 -7.82
CA LYS A 43 5.13 -5.51 -8.86
C LYS A 43 3.68 -5.91 -8.58
N LYS A 44 3.47 -7.07 -7.93
CA LYS A 44 2.14 -7.55 -7.53
C LYS A 44 1.53 -6.67 -6.44
N ASP A 45 2.33 -6.20 -5.48
CA ASP A 45 1.84 -5.37 -4.38
C ASP A 45 1.45 -3.97 -4.86
N LEU A 46 2.21 -3.42 -5.82
CA LEU A 46 1.87 -2.16 -6.48
C LEU A 46 0.56 -2.25 -7.26
N ASP A 47 0.36 -3.34 -7.99
CA ASP A 47 -0.87 -3.60 -8.75
C ASP A 47 -2.07 -3.81 -7.81
N ALA A 48 -1.87 -4.53 -6.70
CA ALA A 48 -2.88 -4.73 -5.68
C ALA A 48 -3.31 -3.42 -5.01
N ILE A 49 -2.38 -2.49 -4.74
CA ILE A 49 -2.70 -1.15 -4.24
C ILE A 49 -3.41 -0.30 -5.31
N ALA A 50 -2.97 -0.37 -6.57
CA ALA A 50 -3.62 0.35 -7.66
C ALA A 50 -5.09 -0.07 -7.85
N GLY A 51 -5.38 -1.36 -7.61
CA GLY A 51 -6.74 -1.92 -7.64
C GLY A 51 -7.60 -1.64 -6.40
N LEU A 52 -7.08 -0.97 -5.37
CA LEU A 52 -7.90 -0.57 -4.22
C LEU A 52 -8.94 0.48 -4.65
N PRO A 53 -10.20 0.39 -4.19
CA PRO A 53 -11.17 1.46 -4.41
C PRO A 53 -10.75 2.73 -3.67
N ASP A 54 -11.16 3.91 -4.14
CA ASP A 54 -10.79 5.17 -3.49
C ASP A 54 -11.63 5.34 -2.23
N LYS A 55 -10.99 5.34 -1.05
CA LYS A 55 -11.67 5.44 0.25
C LYS A 55 -12.27 6.83 0.50
N ASN A 56 -11.79 7.83 -0.25
CA ASN A 56 -12.22 9.21 -0.15
C ASN A 56 -13.33 9.59 -1.16
N HIS A 57 -13.84 8.64 -1.94
CA HIS A 57 -14.91 8.92 -2.91
C HIS A 57 -16.22 8.30 -2.41
N ASP A 58 -16.80 8.93 -1.39
CA ASP A 58 -18.24 8.87 -1.06
C ASP A 58 -18.91 10.14 -1.61
#